data_AF-A0A7W6WCB5-F1
#
_entry.id   AF-A0A7W6WCB5-F1
#
_cell.length_a   1.000
_cell.length_b   1.000
_cell.length_c   1.000
_cell.angle_alpha   90.00
_cell.angle_beta   90.00
_cell.angle_gamma   90.00
#
_symmetry.space_group_name_H-M   'P 1'
#
loop_
_entity.id
_entity.type
_entity.pdbx_description
1 polymer ?
#
loop_
_entity_poly.entity_id
_entity_poly.type
_entity_poly.pdbx_seq_one_letter_code
_entity_poly.pdbx_strand_id
1 'polypeptide(L)' 'MNEIHITKREREILTLMCDGKSAQEIAIILGCSVHTVRTHIEALKDTFAVYKDTALVAAALRTGVIE' A
#
# COMPACT_ATOMS: atom_id res chain seq x y z
N MET A 1 9.59 -10.09 16.92
CA MET A 1 8.53 -9.48 16.08
C MET A 1 9.24 -8.79 14.94
N ASN A 2 9.02 -9.23 13.70
CA ASN A 2 9.65 -8.61 12.55
C ASN A 2 8.91 -7.29 12.28
N GLU A 3 9.56 -6.16 12.54
CA GLU A 3 8.97 -4.84 12.30
C GLU A 3 8.89 -4.62 10.79
N ILE A 4 7.67 -4.52 10.25
CA ILE A 4 7.46 -4.24 8.83
C ILE A 4 7.82 -2.78 8.59
N HIS A 5 8.97 -2.54 7.95
CA HIS A 5 9.44 -1.21 7.64
C HIS A 5 8.87 -0.75 6.31
N ILE A 6 8.01 0.27 6.34
CA ILE A 6 7.48 0.96 5.16
C ILE A 6 7.72 2.46 5.29
N THR A 7 7.99 3.11 4.17
CA THR A 7 8.16 4.56 4.11
C THR A 7 6.84 5.28 4.41
N LYS A 8 6.93 6.58 4.72
CA LYS A 8 5.74 7.43 4.90
C LYS A 8 4.81 7.37 3.68
N ARG A 9 5.38 7.40 2.47
CA ARG A 9 4.60 7.40 1.23
C ARG A 9 3.91 6.07 0.97
N GLU A 10 4.59 4.97 1.25
CA GLU A 10 4.00 3.63 1.17
C GLU A 10 2.88 3.45 2.20
N ARG A 11 3.03 3.99 3.41
CA ARG A 11 1.95 4.01 4.42
C ARG A 11 0.73 4.79 3.94
N GLU A 12 0.91 5.98 3.37
CA GLU A 12 -0.20 6.78 2.80
C GLU A 12 -0.95 5.99 1.71
N ILE A 13 -0.21 5.38 0.79
CA ILE A 13 -0.77 4.57 -0.30
C ILE A 13 -1.51 3.35 0.26
N LEU A 14 -0.89 2.60 1.17
CA LEU A 14 -1.47 1.39 1.76
C LEU A 14 -2.74 1.70 2.56
N THR A 15 -2.80 2.84 3.25
CA THR A 15 -4.00 3.31 3.96
C THR A 15 -5.14 3.53 2.98
N LEU A 16 -4.90 4.27 1.90
CA LEU A 16 -5.92 4.52 0.88
C LEU A 16 -6.36 3.25 0.15
N MET A 17 -5.47 2.26 -0.02
CA MET A 17 -5.86 0.94 -0.52
C MET A 17 -6.82 0.23 0.44
N CYS A 18 -6.60 0.33 1.76
CA CYS A 18 -7.49 -0.22 2.77
C CYS A 18 -8.86 0.48 2.78
N ASP A 19 -8.88 1.79 2.47
CA ASP A 19 -10.11 2.57 2.26
C ASP A 19 -10.84 2.25 0.94
N GLY A 20 -10.33 1.29 0.15
CA GLY A 20 -10.93 0.85 -1.10
C GLY A 20 -10.66 1.76 -2.30
N LYS A 21 -9.65 2.63 -2.23
CA LYS A 21 -9.26 3.49 -3.36
C LYS A 21 -8.47 2.73 -4.41
N SER A 22 -8.79 2.98 -5.67
CA SER A 22 -8.02 2.52 -6.82
C SER A 22 -6.70 3.30 -6.96
N ALA A 23 -5.71 2.73 -7.67
CA ALA A 23 -4.43 3.41 -7.93
C ALA A 23 -4.62 4.77 -8.63
N GLN A 24 -5.67 4.91 -9.45
CA GLN A 24 -6.05 6.16 -10.11
C GLN A 24 -6.53 7.20 -9.09
N GLU A 25 -7.43 6.82 -8.18
CA GLU A 25 -7.91 7.71 -7.12
C GLU A 25 -6.78 8.11 -6.18
N ILE A 26 -5.92 7.16 -5.79
CA ILE A 26 -4.75 7.40 -4.95
C ILE A 26 -3.81 8.41 -5.61
N ALA A 27 -3.55 8.26 -6.91
CA ALA A 27 -2.71 9.19 -7.67
C ALA A 27 -3.26 10.62 -7.64
N ILE A 28 -4.58 10.76 -7.80
CA ILE A 28 -5.28 12.05 -7.72
C ILE A 28 -5.18 12.64 -6.30
N ILE A 29 -5.51 11.85 -5.27
CA ILE A 29 -5.49 12.28 -3.85
C ILE A 29 -4.09 12.74 -3.45
N LEU A 30 -3.07 12.00 -3.87
CA LEU A 30 -1.70 12.22 -3.44
C LEU A 30 -0.89 13.13 -4.40
N GLY A 31 -1.51 13.65 -5.46
CA GLY A 31 -0.89 14.59 -6.40
C GLY A 31 0.29 14.00 -7.17
N CYS A 32 0.22 12.72 -7.58
CA CYS A 32 1.31 12.05 -8.30
C CYS A 32 0.78 11.20 -9.47
N SER A 33 1.68 10.58 -10.24
CA SER A 33 1.25 9.73 -11.36
C SER A 33 0.79 8.35 -10.89
N VAL A 34 -0.18 7.76 -11.60
CA VAL A 34 -0.63 6.36 -11.35
C VAL A 34 0.54 5.37 -11.44
N HIS A 35 1.51 5.65 -12.31
CA HIS A 35 2.73 4.85 -12.41
C HIS A 35 3.52 4.87 -11.09
N THR A 36 3.71 6.05 -10.49
CA THR A 36 4.39 6.20 -9.19
C THR A 36 3.68 5.41 -8.10
N VAL A 37 2.34 5.50 -8.05
CA VAL A 37 1.53 4.71 -7.10
C VAL A 37 1.76 3.22 -7.29
N ARG A 38 1.72 2.72 -8.53
CA ARG A 38 1.96 1.31 -8.84
C ARG A 38 3.34 0.85 -8.42
N THR A 39 4.38 1.66 -8.64
CA THR A 39 5.74 1.35 -8.19
C THR A 39 5.80 1.13 -6.68
N HIS A 40 5.14 1.99 -5.90
CA HIS A 40 5.04 1.81 -4.45
C HIS A 40 4.21 0.58 -4.05
N ILE A 41 3.12 0.27 -4.77
CA ILE A 41 2.32 -0.94 -4.53
C ILE A 41 3.15 -2.21 -4.74
N GLU A 42 3.99 -2.24 -5.78
CA GLU A 42 4.88 -3.39 -6.01
C GLU A 42 5.95 -3.52 -4.91
N ALA A 43 6.56 -2.41 -4.47
CA ALA A 43 7.50 -2.42 -3.34
C ALA A 43 6.83 -2.91 -2.03
N LEU A 44 5.58 -2.51 -1.80
CA LEU A 44 4.77 -3.00 -0.69
C LEU A 44 4.49 -4.50 -0.82
N LYS A 45 4.12 -4.98 -2.00
CA LYS A 45 3.91 -6.42 -2.25
C LYS A 45 5.15 -7.25 -1.92
N ASP A 46 6.33 -6.78 -2.31
CA ASP A 46 7.61 -7.42 -1.98
C ASP A 46 7.86 -7.41 -0.46
N THR A 47 7.63 -6.27 0.19
CA THR A 47 7.79 -6.11 1.65
C THR A 47 6.87 -7.04 2.44
N PHE A 48 5.63 -7.22 2.00
CA PHE A 48 4.64 -8.08 2.64
C PHE A 48 4.66 -9.53 2.11
N ALA A 49 5.54 -9.85 1.16
CA ALA A 49 5.64 -11.15 0.49
C ALA A 49 4.31 -11.66 -0.08
N VAL A 50 3.61 -10.81 -0.84
CA VAL A 50 2.31 -11.11 -1.46
C VAL A 50 2.28 -10.70 -2.93
N TYR A 51 1.45 -11.37 -3.74
CA TYR A 51 1.37 -11.10 -5.19
C TYR A 51 0.13 -10.31 -5.63
N LYS A 52 -0.87 -10.16 -4.75
CA LYS A 52 -2.17 -9.54 -5.08
C LYS A 52 -2.45 -8.35 -4.16
N ASP A 53 -3.05 -7.30 -4.73
CA ASP A 53 -3.44 -6.09 -4.00
C ASP A 53 -4.38 -6.42 -2.82
N THR A 54 -5.33 -7.34 -3.03
CA THR A 54 -6.25 -7.78 -1.97
C THR A 54 -5.53 -8.55 -0.86
N ALA A 55 -4.49 -9.31 -1.21
CA ALA A 55 -3.65 -9.99 -0.23
C ALA A 55 -2.79 -9.00 0.57
N LEU A 56 -2.30 -7.93 -0.09
CA LEU A 56 -1.59 -6.82 0.55
C LEU A 56 -2.47 -6.08 1.56
N VAL A 57 -3.69 -5.68 1.16
CA VAL A 57 -4.66 -5.05 2.07
C VAL A 57 -4.96 -5.97 3.27
N ALA A 58 -5.24 -7.24 3.01
CA ALA A 58 -5.54 -8.18 4.09
C ALA A 58 -4.33 -8.43 5.01
N ALA A 59 -3.10 -8.41 4.48
CA ALA A 59 -1.88 -8.53 5.29
C ALA A 59 -1.62 -7.28 6.13
N ALA A 60 -1.83 -6.09 5.58
CA ALA A 60 -1.70 -4.82 6.29
C ALA A 60 -2.61 -4.75 7.52
N LEU A 61 -3.89 -5.13 7.35
CA LEU A 61 -4.87 -5.17 8.43
C LEU A 61 -4.53 -6.24 9.50
N ARG A 62 -4.11 -7.44 9.09
CA ARG A 62 -3.75 -8.52 10.03
C ARG A 62 -2.50 -8.23 10.84
N THR A 63 -1.56 -7.48 10.28
CA THR A 63 -0.27 -7.17 10.92
C THR A 63 -0.35 -5.94 11.83
N GLY A 64 -1.46 -5.20 11.81
CA GLY A 64 -1.63 -3.96 12.57
C GLY A 64 -0.73 -2.82 12.09
N VAL A 65 -0.19 -2.92 10.87
CA VAL A 65 0.63 -1.85 10.29
C VAL A 65 -0.23 -0.63 9.95
N ILE A 66 -1.49 -0.87 9.61
CA ILE A 66 -2.54 0.12 9.34
C ILE A 66 -3.72 -0.19 10.28
N GLU A 67 -4.36 0.85 10.80
CA GLU A 67 -5.54 0.80 11.69
C GLU A 67 -6.84 1.06 10.91
#